data_AF-A0A7X6ZUF1-F1
#
_entry.id   AF-A0A7X6ZUF1-F1
#
_cell.length_a   1.000
_cell.length_b   1.000
_cell.length_c   1.000
_cell.angle_alpha   90.00
_cell.angle_beta   90.00
_cell.angle_gamma   90.00
#
_symmetry.space_group_name_H-M   'P 1'
#
loop_
_entity.id
_entity.type
_entity.pdbx_description
1 polymer ?
#
loop_
_entity_poly.entity_id
_entity_poly.type
_entity_poly.pdbx_seq_one_letter_code
_entity_poly.pdbx_strand_id
1 'polypeptide(L)'
;IREYVEGTPLDKLVYQKLLSERQVISICIQLCDILICIHQHNPPVIHRDIKPQNIIVQNDGNIKLIDFGISRTYSEEAKNDTVYIGTDKFAPPEQYGFSQTDCRSDIFSVGVLLNWLLTGSTDVRESLGTIENERLAKIIGKCTAFDPKDRYSSASKLKTALLYSDGFVHRAVLRMLYGLVLLLAILSAGFAIGRYTDFTPAFIEKSAIKFEEPLIEQAVRLSLAKKENKPILEEDFLKITKLYICADKAAKDALELNKINEAAMSEGGTVTGGIKSLNDIIKFENLRELVIIRQNISDISPLNKLQRLELIDLKHNPIKDVSSLKSQQLLHSLCIYDTHVSDVSELSECPRLMNLDIGKTNVDTFNDLKGLDNLQSLGMQDSSIRSLEGIEGHPNLTNLYMPKTHIKDLSPLLSLKNLMEVVLDESLRIEAEKTFEQVHFSITFQ
;
A
#
# COMPACT_ATOMS: atom_id res chain seq x y z
N ILE A 1 7.59 45.58 58.75
CA ILE A 1 8.84 45.12 58.08
C ILE A 1 8.42 44.54 56.73
N ARG A 2 8.86 45.12 55.61
CA ARG A 2 8.58 44.59 54.25
C ARG A 2 9.76 43.74 53.80
N GLU A 3 9.50 42.69 53.03
CA GLU A 3 10.54 41.85 52.41
C GLU A 3 11.37 42.70 51.43
N TYR A 4 12.70 42.54 51.46
CA TYR A 4 13.57 43.18 50.48
C TYR A 4 13.44 42.46 49.14
N VAL A 5 13.09 43.19 48.09
CA VAL A 5 12.97 42.64 46.74
C VAL A 5 14.23 43.00 45.95
N GLU A 6 15.03 41.99 45.60
CA GLU A 6 16.22 42.16 44.76
C GLU A 6 15.84 42.48 43.30
N GLY A 7 16.39 43.57 42.75
CA GLY A 7 16.22 44.00 41.36
C GLY A 7 16.38 45.52 41.18
N THR A 8 16.12 46.00 39.97
CA THR A 8 16.22 47.43 39.60
C THR A 8 14.82 48.01 39.31
N PRO A 9 14.42 49.13 39.92
CA PRO A 9 13.20 49.85 39.56
C PRO A 9 13.13 50.18 38.06
N LEU A 10 11.95 50.05 37.46
CA LEU A 10 11.76 50.16 36.01
C LEU A 10 12.11 51.56 35.48
N ASP A 11 11.87 52.62 36.25
CA ASP A 11 12.28 53.99 35.90
C ASP A 11 13.81 54.11 35.76
N LYS A 12 14.56 53.50 36.69
CA LYS A 12 16.03 53.47 36.63
C LYS A 12 16.54 52.60 35.49
N LEU A 13 15.88 51.47 35.22
CA LEU A 13 16.25 50.56 34.14
C LEU A 13 16.17 51.25 32.77
N VAL A 14 15.07 51.96 32.51
CA VAL A 14 14.85 52.66 31.22
C VAL A 14 15.82 53.83 31.03
N TYR A 15 16.29 54.46 32.12
CA TYR A 15 17.34 55.48 32.05
C TYR A 15 18.71 54.89 31.67
N GLN A 16 18.97 53.63 32.04
CA GLN A 16 20.23 52.94 31.79
C GLN A 16 20.25 52.19 30.45
N LYS A 17 19.09 51.75 29.96
CA LYS A 17 18.98 50.85 28.80
C LYS A 17 17.68 51.08 28.04
N LEU A 18 17.79 51.20 26.71
CA LEU A 18 16.61 51.15 25.84
C LEU A 18 16.04 49.73 25.80
N LEU A 19 14.73 49.62 26.06
CA LEU A 19 13.99 48.37 25.98
C LEU A 19 13.43 48.18 24.57
N SER A 20 13.54 46.96 24.03
CA SER A 20 12.85 46.61 22.79
C SER A 20 11.34 46.52 23.00
N GLU A 21 10.54 46.72 21.95
CA GLU A 21 9.08 46.57 22.00
C GLU A 21 8.65 45.22 22.62
N ARG A 22 9.36 44.13 22.29
CA ARG A 22 9.08 42.80 22.84
C ARG A 22 9.32 42.73 24.36
N GLN A 23 10.35 43.40 24.86
CA GLN A 23 10.62 43.46 26.30
C GLN A 23 9.56 44.30 27.02
N VAL A 24 9.15 45.42 26.42
CA VAL A 24 8.08 46.27 26.93
C VAL A 24 6.76 45.49 27.03
N ILE A 25 6.37 44.80 25.95
CA ILE A 25 5.18 43.93 25.96
C ILE A 25 5.29 42.85 27.03
N SER A 26 6.45 42.20 27.16
CA SER A 26 6.68 41.16 28.17
C SER A 26 6.47 41.69 29.59
N ILE A 27 7.01 42.88 29.92
CA ILE A 27 6.81 43.54 31.22
C ILE A 27 5.31 43.80 31.46
N CYS A 28 4.61 44.37 30.48
CA CYS A 28 3.16 44.64 30.63
C CYS A 28 2.33 43.36 30.75
N ILE A 29 2.71 42.26 30.09
CA ILE A 29 2.05 40.96 30.23
C ILE A 29 2.22 40.41 31.65
N GLN A 30 3.45 40.42 32.18
CA GLN A 30 3.70 39.98 33.56
C GLN A 30 2.97 40.87 34.58
N LEU A 31 2.86 42.18 34.30
CA LEU A 31 2.10 43.10 35.14
C LEU A 31 0.61 42.76 35.11
N CYS A 32 0.06 42.40 33.94
CA CYS A 32 -1.31 41.91 33.85
C CYS A 32 -1.52 40.63 34.67
N ASP A 33 -0.53 39.72 34.74
CA ASP A 33 -0.65 38.51 35.57
C ASP A 33 -0.75 38.83 37.06
N ILE A 34 0.03 39.79 37.54
CA ILE A 34 -0.06 40.28 38.92
C ILE A 34 -1.45 40.92 39.16
N LEU A 35 -1.91 41.76 38.24
CA LEU A 35 -3.21 42.43 38.35
C LEU A 35 -4.38 41.43 38.33
N ILE A 36 -4.33 40.41 37.47
CA ILE A 36 -5.34 39.34 37.42
C ILE A 36 -5.45 38.67 38.79
N CYS A 37 -4.31 38.35 39.41
CA CYS A 37 -4.28 37.72 40.74
C CYS A 37 -4.96 38.61 41.79
N ILE A 38 -4.57 39.88 41.93
CA ILE A 38 -5.08 40.77 42.97
C ILE A 38 -6.54 41.21 42.74
N HIS A 39 -6.97 41.34 41.47
CA HIS A 39 -8.35 41.69 41.11
C HIS A 39 -9.33 40.54 41.35
N GLN A 40 -8.85 39.29 41.42
CA GLN A 40 -9.67 38.10 41.68
C GLN A 40 -9.86 37.77 43.17
N HIS A 41 -9.18 38.49 44.08
CA HIS A 41 -9.43 38.35 45.51
C HIS A 41 -10.88 38.74 45.88
N ASN A 42 -11.35 38.24 47.03
CA ASN A 42 -12.64 38.63 47.59
C ASN A 42 -12.44 39.27 48.98
N PRO A 43 -12.59 40.60 49.14
CA PRO A 43 -12.93 41.58 48.09
C PRO A 43 -11.76 41.85 47.12
N PRO A 44 -12.02 42.31 45.87
CA PRO A 44 -10.98 42.65 44.91
C PRO A 44 -10.03 43.72 45.42
N VAL A 45 -8.72 43.53 45.23
CA VAL A 45 -7.69 44.51 45.60
C VAL A 45 -7.28 45.31 44.38
N ILE A 46 -7.52 46.62 44.38
CA ILE A 46 -7.10 47.54 43.31
C ILE A 46 -5.79 48.19 43.74
N HIS A 47 -4.77 48.16 42.87
CA HIS A 47 -3.44 48.65 43.22
C HIS A 47 -3.40 50.17 43.39
N ARG A 48 -4.04 50.91 42.47
CA ARG A 48 -4.20 52.38 42.45
C ARG A 48 -2.93 53.21 42.24
N ASP A 49 -1.74 52.60 42.30
CA ASP A 49 -0.46 53.30 42.16
C ASP A 49 0.49 52.59 41.17
N ILE A 50 -0.03 52.20 39.99
CA ILE A 50 0.80 51.54 38.98
C ILE A 50 1.65 52.60 38.27
N LYS A 51 2.97 52.56 38.51
CA LYS A 51 3.97 53.45 37.92
C LYS A 51 5.35 52.78 37.86
N PRO A 52 6.28 53.28 37.02
CA PRO A 52 7.60 52.68 36.86
C PRO A 52 8.38 52.45 38.17
N GLN A 53 8.24 53.35 39.15
CA GLN A 53 8.93 53.26 40.45
C GLN A 53 8.49 52.06 41.28
N ASN A 54 7.25 51.61 41.10
CA ASN A 54 6.66 50.52 41.86
C ASN A 54 6.87 49.15 41.18
N ILE A 55 7.60 49.11 40.06
CA ILE A 55 7.87 47.88 39.31
C ILE A 55 9.37 47.59 39.39
N ILE A 56 9.72 46.51 40.08
CA ILE A 56 11.10 46.04 40.20
C ILE A 56 11.36 44.98 39.14
N VAL A 57 12.36 45.18 38.30
CA VAL A 57 12.81 44.21 37.29
C VAL A 57 13.99 43.42 37.84
N GLN A 58 13.87 42.10 37.86
CA GLN A 58 14.88 41.17 38.36
C GLN A 58 15.88 40.78 37.25
N ASN A 59 17.01 40.18 37.63
CA ASN A 59 18.09 39.82 36.70
C ASN A 59 17.68 38.78 35.65
N ASP A 60 16.68 37.95 35.95
CA ASP A 60 16.11 36.94 35.06
C ASP A 60 15.05 37.52 34.08
N GLY A 61 14.74 38.81 34.19
CA GLY A 61 13.72 39.48 33.38
C GLY A 61 12.30 39.37 33.92
N ASN A 62 12.10 38.77 35.10
CA ASN A 62 10.82 38.80 35.80
C ASN A 62 10.60 40.14 36.50
N ILE A 63 9.33 40.53 36.68
CA ILE A 63 8.97 41.72 37.44
C ILE A 63 8.27 41.39 38.76
N LYS A 64 8.46 42.26 39.73
CA LYS A 64 7.68 42.30 40.97
C LYS A 64 7.06 43.67 41.15
N LEU A 65 5.78 43.69 41.51
CA LEU A 65 5.06 44.90 41.86
C LEU A 65 5.19 45.13 43.37
N ILE A 66 5.66 46.31 43.75
CA ILE A 66 5.79 46.74 45.13
C ILE A 66 4.78 47.84 45.44
N ASP A 67 4.58 48.12 46.73
CA ASP A 67 3.77 49.24 47.22
C ASP A 67 2.29 49.24 46.78
N PHE A 68 1.55 48.24 47.26
CA PHE A 68 0.09 48.26 47.24
C PHE A 68 -0.42 49.49 47.99
N GLY A 69 -1.21 50.35 47.33
CA GLY A 69 -1.61 51.67 47.82
C GLY A 69 -2.57 51.68 49.02
N ILE A 70 -2.17 51.15 50.18
CA ILE A 70 -2.97 51.10 51.44
C ILE A 70 -3.04 52.48 52.13
N SER A 71 -3.33 53.55 51.40
CA SER A 71 -3.42 54.90 51.98
C SER A 71 -4.44 55.75 51.26
N ARG A 72 -5.74 55.40 51.37
CA ARG A 72 -6.84 56.38 51.34
C ARG A 72 -7.96 55.91 52.25
N THR A 73 -7.86 56.22 53.54
CA THR A 73 -9.03 56.36 54.42
C THR A 73 -9.81 57.56 53.92
N TYR A 74 -11.03 57.34 53.45
CA TYR A 74 -11.98 58.41 53.13
C TYR A 74 -12.32 59.12 54.45
N SER A 75 -12.02 60.43 54.56
CA SER A 75 -12.56 61.27 55.64
C SER A 75 -13.57 62.25 55.02
N GLU A 76 -14.83 62.15 55.45
CA GLU A 76 -15.95 62.96 54.93
C GLU A 76 -15.95 64.43 55.41
N GLU A 77 -14.91 64.90 56.11
CA GLU A 77 -14.98 66.19 56.84
C GLU A 77 -13.98 67.28 56.39
N ALA A 78 -13.22 67.13 55.31
CA ALA A 78 -12.33 68.20 54.83
C ALA A 78 -13.01 69.10 53.79
N LYS A 79 -13.60 70.22 54.25
CA LYS A 79 -14.01 71.36 53.42
C LYS A 79 -12.78 72.04 52.78
N ASN A 80 -12.87 72.38 51.50
CA ASN A 80 -12.03 73.24 50.62
C ASN A 80 -10.80 73.89 51.30
N ASP A 81 -9.57 73.76 50.79
CA ASP A 81 -9.08 74.34 49.55
C ASP A 81 -7.60 73.95 49.34
N THR A 82 -7.14 74.04 48.09
CA THR A 82 -5.73 74.11 47.64
C THR A 82 -4.62 73.78 48.65
N VAL A 83 -4.00 72.61 48.48
CA VAL A 83 -2.54 72.31 48.45
C VAL A 83 -2.37 70.79 48.59
N TYR A 84 -2.49 70.07 47.48
CA TYR A 84 -1.64 68.95 47.04
C TYR A 84 -2.28 68.31 45.78
N ILE A 85 -2.34 69.06 44.68
CA ILE A 85 -2.53 68.47 43.35
C ILE A 85 -1.21 67.76 43.02
N GLY A 86 -1.03 66.58 43.62
CA GLY A 86 0.14 65.75 43.50
C GLY A 86 0.05 64.90 42.25
N THR A 87 0.43 65.52 41.13
CA THR A 87 1.30 65.01 40.06
C THR A 87 1.62 63.51 40.03
N ASP A 88 0.63 62.64 39.82
CA ASP A 88 0.92 61.31 39.29
C ASP A 88 0.40 61.21 37.86
N LYS A 89 1.34 61.28 36.90
CA LYS A 89 1.05 61.25 35.47
C LYS A 89 0.47 59.91 35.01
N PHE A 90 0.52 58.88 35.86
CA PHE A 90 -0.02 57.53 35.58
C PHE A 90 -1.41 57.32 36.19
N ALA A 91 -1.91 58.25 37.00
CA ALA A 91 -3.18 58.11 37.70
C ALA A 91 -4.38 58.29 36.74
N PRO A 92 -5.39 57.39 36.78
CA PRO A 92 -6.64 57.57 36.05
C PRO A 92 -7.46 58.78 36.51
N PRO A 93 -8.27 59.37 35.60
CA PRO A 93 -9.06 60.56 35.90
C PRO A 93 -10.03 60.36 37.07
N GLU A 94 -10.63 59.18 37.23
CA GLU A 94 -11.58 58.91 38.32
C GLU A 94 -10.98 59.00 39.73
N GLN A 95 -9.66 58.87 39.88
CA GLN A 95 -8.99 59.05 41.19
C GLN A 95 -9.07 60.49 41.72
N TYR A 96 -9.45 61.45 40.89
CA TYR A 96 -9.62 62.86 41.23
C TYR A 96 -11.09 63.23 41.54
N GLY A 97 -11.98 62.25 41.68
CA GLY A 97 -13.34 62.47 42.21
C GLY A 97 -14.49 62.26 41.22
N PHE A 98 -14.24 61.72 40.03
CA PHE A 98 -15.27 61.56 39.00
C PHE A 98 -16.05 60.24 39.06
N SER A 99 -15.53 59.18 39.69
CA SER A 99 -16.24 57.92 39.95
C SER A 99 -15.47 57.02 40.94
N GLN A 100 -16.11 55.95 41.43
CA GLN A 100 -15.43 54.96 42.26
C GLN A 100 -14.38 54.19 41.44
N THR A 101 -13.15 54.12 41.94
CA THR A 101 -12.10 53.31 41.33
C THR A 101 -12.45 51.82 41.36
N ASP A 102 -12.21 51.14 40.24
CA ASP A 102 -12.31 49.68 40.11
C ASP A 102 -11.06 49.11 39.42
N CYS A 103 -11.08 47.83 39.04
CA CYS A 103 -9.95 47.19 38.36
C CYS A 103 -9.51 47.90 37.07
N ARG A 104 -10.39 48.68 36.43
CA ARG A 104 -10.13 49.43 35.19
C ARG A 104 -9.33 50.70 35.44
N SER A 105 -9.20 51.12 36.69
CA SER A 105 -8.27 52.17 37.12
C SER A 105 -6.83 51.71 36.95
N ASP A 106 -6.49 50.49 37.36
CA ASP A 106 -5.14 49.93 37.15
C ASP A 106 -4.84 49.73 35.66
N ILE A 107 -5.85 49.32 34.86
CA ILE A 107 -5.72 49.15 33.40
C ILE A 107 -5.36 50.47 32.71
N PHE A 108 -5.93 51.59 33.15
CA PHE A 108 -5.55 52.92 32.64
C PHE A 108 -4.08 53.20 32.90
N SER A 109 -3.63 53.00 34.14
CA SER A 109 -2.24 53.22 34.51
C SER A 109 -1.28 52.31 33.75
N VAL A 110 -1.65 51.05 33.48
CA VAL A 110 -0.89 50.16 32.58
C VAL A 110 -0.83 50.72 31.16
N GLY A 111 -1.90 51.32 30.66
CA GLY A 111 -1.93 51.99 29.36
C GLY A 111 -0.95 53.16 29.26
N VAL A 112 -0.95 54.03 30.27
CA VAL A 112 0.00 55.16 30.35
C VAL A 112 1.44 54.65 30.51
N LEU A 113 1.66 53.61 31.32
CA LEU A 113 2.96 52.96 31.47
C LEU A 113 3.47 52.40 30.15
N LEU A 114 2.63 51.66 29.43
CA LEU A 114 2.98 51.09 28.12
C LEU A 114 3.33 52.20 27.12
N ASN A 115 2.54 53.28 27.09
CA ASN A 115 2.84 54.45 26.27
C ASN A 115 4.20 55.07 26.61
N TRP A 116 4.46 55.28 27.89
CA TRP A 116 5.71 55.85 28.37
C TRP A 116 6.92 54.98 28.06
N LEU A 117 6.80 53.65 28.18
CA LEU A 117 7.87 52.72 27.84
C LEU A 117 8.21 52.74 26.34
N LEU A 118 7.24 53.00 25.46
CA LEU A 118 7.45 53.05 24.01
C LEU A 118 7.89 54.41 23.49
N THR A 119 7.44 55.50 24.12
CA THR A 119 7.58 56.86 23.57
C THR A 119 8.37 57.81 24.47
N GLY A 120 8.61 57.45 25.73
CA GLY A 120 9.13 58.34 26.76
C GLY A 120 8.15 59.39 27.28
N SER A 121 6.94 59.49 26.70
CA SER A 121 5.92 60.46 27.08
C SER A 121 4.80 59.83 27.90
N THR A 122 4.24 60.61 28.83
CA THR A 122 3.00 60.26 29.57
C THR A 122 1.77 60.93 28.95
N ASP A 123 1.96 61.86 28.01
CA ASP A 123 0.86 62.41 27.21
C ASP A 123 0.54 61.45 26.07
N VAL A 124 -0.44 60.59 26.32
CA VAL A 124 -0.89 59.56 25.37
C VAL A 124 -1.52 60.20 24.12
N ARG A 125 -2.21 61.34 24.25
CA ARG A 125 -2.88 61.95 23.09
C ARG A 125 -1.87 62.49 22.08
N GLU A 126 -0.79 63.08 22.55
CA GLU A 126 0.29 63.59 21.69
C GLU A 126 1.16 62.48 21.11
N SER A 127 1.39 61.40 21.86
CA SER A 127 2.36 60.36 21.49
C SER A 127 1.78 59.13 20.78
N LEU A 128 0.46 58.92 20.79
CA LEU A 128 -0.17 57.78 20.10
C LEU A 128 0.19 57.69 18.61
N GLY A 129 0.38 58.84 17.94
CA GLY A 129 0.74 58.91 16.52
C GLY A 129 2.19 58.55 16.21
N THR A 130 3.07 58.46 17.21
CA THR A 130 4.49 58.14 17.02
C THR A 130 4.80 56.64 17.17
N ILE A 131 3.82 55.85 17.60
CA ILE A 131 3.97 54.41 17.81
C ILE A 131 3.80 53.67 16.47
N GLU A 132 4.88 53.07 15.97
CA GLU A 132 4.88 52.34 14.68
C GLU A 132 3.91 51.15 14.66
N ASN A 133 3.78 50.43 15.78
CA ASN A 133 2.86 49.31 15.90
C ASN A 133 1.43 49.80 16.13
N GLU A 134 0.64 49.91 15.05
CA GLU A 134 -0.77 50.36 15.10
C GLU A 134 -1.64 49.55 16.07
N ARG A 135 -1.34 48.26 16.28
CA ARG A 135 -2.11 47.42 17.22
C ARG A 135 -1.82 47.82 18.65
N LEU A 136 -0.56 48.06 18.99
CA LEU A 136 -0.19 48.58 20.30
C LEU A 136 -0.77 49.98 20.52
N ALA A 137 -0.74 50.85 19.52
CA ALA A 137 -1.38 52.18 19.61
C ALA A 137 -2.88 52.06 19.93
N LYS A 138 -3.61 51.16 19.25
CA LYS A 138 -5.03 50.88 19.56
C LYS A 138 -5.24 50.31 20.96
N ILE A 139 -4.35 49.43 21.43
CA ILE A 139 -4.42 48.86 22.78
C ILE A 139 -4.23 49.96 23.82
N ILE A 140 -3.21 50.80 23.66
CA ILE A 140 -2.91 51.95 24.55
C ILE A 140 -4.10 52.90 24.58
N GLY A 141 -4.59 53.34 23.42
CA GLY A 141 -5.73 54.24 23.34
C GLY A 141 -6.99 53.69 24.01
N LYS A 142 -7.21 52.37 23.93
CA LYS A 142 -8.31 51.71 24.65
C LYS A 142 -8.07 51.64 26.16
N CYS A 143 -6.86 51.34 26.62
CA CYS A 143 -6.54 51.36 28.05
C CYS A 143 -6.74 52.75 28.65
N THR A 144 -6.37 53.80 27.93
CA THR A 144 -6.39 55.19 28.41
C THR A 144 -7.63 55.97 28.00
N ALA A 145 -8.73 55.29 27.67
CA ALA A 145 -10.01 55.92 27.42
C ALA A 145 -10.50 56.66 28.67
N PHE A 146 -11.14 57.82 28.49
CA PHE A 146 -11.58 58.65 29.62
C PHE A 146 -12.62 57.92 30.48
N ASP A 147 -13.69 57.40 29.86
CA ASP A 147 -14.69 56.59 30.56
C ASP A 147 -14.15 55.16 30.82
N PRO A 148 -14.17 54.67 32.08
CA PRO A 148 -13.81 53.28 32.39
C PRO A 148 -14.55 52.22 31.57
N LYS A 149 -15.77 52.48 31.07
CA LYS A 149 -16.55 51.52 30.26
C LYS A 149 -15.91 51.21 28.90
N ASP A 150 -15.17 52.17 28.34
CA ASP A 150 -14.52 52.03 27.04
C ASP A 150 -13.17 51.30 27.14
N ARG A 151 -12.65 51.13 28.35
CA ARG A 151 -11.41 50.40 28.65
C ARG A 151 -11.63 48.88 28.57
N TYR A 152 -10.54 48.12 28.59
CA TYR A 152 -10.66 46.68 28.77
C TYR A 152 -11.34 46.37 30.10
N SER A 153 -12.31 45.46 30.09
CA SER A 153 -13.10 45.16 31.30
C SER A 153 -12.32 44.37 32.36
N SER A 154 -11.13 43.86 32.05
CA SER A 154 -10.26 43.13 32.99
C SER A 154 -8.82 43.08 32.49
N ALA A 155 -7.87 42.87 33.41
CA ALA A 155 -6.45 42.68 33.10
C ALA A 155 -6.21 41.43 32.21
N SER A 156 -7.06 40.40 32.32
CA SER A 156 -7.03 39.23 31.43
C SER A 156 -7.29 39.60 29.97
N LYS A 157 -8.30 40.44 29.68
CA LYS A 157 -8.57 40.90 28.31
C LYS A 157 -7.43 41.77 27.75
N LEU A 158 -6.81 42.59 28.60
CA LEU A 158 -5.62 43.35 28.22
C LEU A 158 -4.44 42.42 27.89
N LYS A 159 -4.15 41.43 28.74
CA LYS A 159 -3.12 40.42 28.50
C LYS A 159 -3.32 39.72 27.16
N THR A 160 -4.55 39.29 26.88
CA THR A 160 -4.90 38.68 25.58
C THR A 160 -4.60 39.63 24.43
N ALA A 161 -4.99 40.90 24.51
CA ALA A 161 -4.72 41.88 23.45
C ALA A 161 -3.21 42.08 23.22
N LEU A 162 -2.41 42.14 24.29
CA LEU A 162 -0.95 42.25 24.24
C LEU A 162 -0.29 40.98 23.65
N LEU A 163 -0.80 39.79 23.94
CA LEU A 163 -0.28 38.54 23.36
C LEU A 163 -0.49 38.44 21.84
N TYR A 164 -1.49 39.12 21.30
CA TYR A 164 -1.79 39.13 19.86
C TYR A 164 -1.29 40.38 19.12
N SER A 165 -0.53 41.26 19.79
CA SER A 165 -0.04 42.51 19.20
C SER A 165 1.10 42.29 18.19
N ASP A 166 1.77 41.14 18.20
CA ASP A 166 2.97 40.83 17.37
C ASP A 166 2.66 40.27 15.96
N GLY A 167 1.38 39.99 15.67
CA GLY A 167 0.92 39.50 14.36
C GLY A 167 1.52 38.16 13.93
N PHE A 168 2.20 37.42 14.81
CA PHE A 168 2.84 36.15 14.47
C PHE A 168 1.81 35.06 14.17
N VAL A 169 0.74 34.98 14.97
CA VAL A 169 -0.36 34.03 14.79
C VAL A 169 -1.06 34.23 13.45
N HIS A 170 -1.26 35.48 13.02
CA HIS A 170 -1.89 35.78 11.74
C HIS A 170 -1.02 35.32 10.56
N ARG A 171 0.31 35.52 10.64
CA ARG A 171 1.27 35.04 9.64
C ARG A 171 1.37 33.51 9.59
N ALA A 172 1.24 32.83 10.73
CA ALA A 172 1.22 31.36 10.79
C ALA A 172 -0.05 30.78 10.15
N VAL A 173 -1.22 31.37 10.42
CA VAL A 173 -2.49 30.97 9.79
C VAL A 173 -2.47 31.21 8.27
N LEU A 174 -1.94 32.35 7.82
CA LEU A 174 -1.76 32.63 6.39
C LEU A 174 -0.86 31.59 5.71
N ARG A 175 0.26 31.19 6.33
CA ARG A 175 1.14 30.13 5.80
C ARG A 175 0.44 28.78 5.72
N MET A 176 -0.37 28.42 6.72
CA MET A 176 -1.16 27.18 6.69
C MET A 176 -2.18 27.21 5.54
N LEU A 177 -2.87 28.33 5.33
CA LEU A 177 -3.82 28.51 4.23
C LEU A 177 -3.13 28.41 2.85
N TYR A 178 -1.96 29.03 2.66
CA TYR A 178 -1.17 28.88 1.44
C TYR A 178 -0.76 27.42 1.20
N GLY A 179 -0.35 26.70 2.26
CA GLY A 179 -0.04 25.28 2.18
C GLY A 179 -1.24 24.43 1.76
N LEU A 180 -2.42 24.71 2.30
CA LEU A 180 -3.66 24.01 1.95
C LEU A 180 -4.06 24.25 0.49
N VAL A 181 -3.99 25.51 0.03
CA VAL A 181 -4.28 25.87 -1.37
C VAL A 181 -3.31 25.21 -2.34
N LEU A 182 -2.02 25.18 -2.00
CA LEU A 182 -1.01 24.49 -2.82
C LEU A 182 -1.28 22.98 -2.88
N LEU A 183 -1.64 22.36 -1.77
CA LEU A 183 -1.95 20.93 -1.70
C LEU A 183 -3.22 20.59 -2.51
N LEU A 184 -4.25 21.43 -2.45
CA LEU A 184 -5.44 21.32 -3.30
C LEU A 184 -5.13 21.51 -4.78
N ALA A 185 -4.22 22.41 -5.14
CA ALA A 185 -3.76 22.60 -6.51
C ALA A 185 -2.96 21.39 -7.03
N ILE A 186 -2.13 20.77 -6.19
CA ILE A 186 -1.40 19.54 -6.53
C ILE A 186 -2.37 18.36 -6.71
N LEU A 187 -3.35 18.20 -5.81
CA LEU A 187 -4.36 17.16 -5.91
C LEU A 187 -5.25 17.34 -7.15
N SER A 188 -5.65 18.57 -7.47
CA SER A 188 -6.46 18.85 -8.66
C SER A 188 -5.66 18.67 -9.95
N ALA A 189 -4.38 19.05 -9.98
CA ALA A 189 -3.47 18.74 -11.09
C ALA A 189 -3.26 17.23 -11.25
N GLY A 190 -3.06 16.49 -10.15
CA GLY A 190 -2.97 15.03 -10.17
C GLY A 190 -4.25 14.35 -10.67
N PHE A 191 -5.42 14.85 -10.27
CA PHE A 191 -6.71 14.36 -10.75
C PHE A 191 -6.97 14.71 -12.23
N ALA A 192 -6.54 15.88 -12.68
CA ALA A 192 -6.60 16.26 -14.10
C ALA A 192 -5.67 15.38 -14.93
N ILE A 193 -4.42 15.17 -14.51
CA ILE A 193 -3.48 14.24 -15.16
C ILE A 193 -4.07 12.83 -15.20
N GLY A 194 -4.61 12.32 -14.08
CA GLY A 194 -5.24 11.01 -14.00
C GLY A 194 -6.57 10.86 -14.78
N ARG A 195 -7.19 11.96 -15.20
CA ARG A 195 -8.34 11.94 -16.14
C ARG A 195 -7.93 11.99 -17.60
N TYR A 196 -6.71 12.43 -17.90
CA TYR A 196 -6.16 12.48 -19.27
C TYR A 196 -5.21 11.31 -19.58
N THR A 197 -5.06 10.32 -18.66
CA THR A 197 -4.30 9.08 -18.92
C THR A 197 -4.97 8.12 -19.93
N ASP A 198 -6.13 8.46 -20.49
CA ASP A 198 -6.65 7.80 -21.71
C ASP A 198 -5.98 8.30 -23.00
N PHE A 199 -5.08 9.31 -22.92
CA PHE A 199 -4.31 9.83 -24.04
C PHE A 199 -2.84 10.08 -23.66
N THR A 200 -2.07 9.01 -23.46
CA THR A 200 -0.62 9.03 -23.70
C THR A 200 -0.27 8.02 -24.80
N PRO A 201 -0.36 8.40 -26.08
CA PRO A 201 0.40 7.72 -27.11
C PRO A 201 1.86 8.15 -26.98
N ALA A 202 2.78 7.17 -26.89
CA ALA A 202 4.22 7.28 -27.17
C ALA A 202 5.28 7.23 -26.04
N PHE A 203 4.99 7.04 -24.75
CA PHE A 203 6.06 6.82 -23.75
C PHE A 203 5.67 5.83 -22.65
N ILE A 204 5.47 4.57 -23.07
CA ILE A 204 5.85 3.28 -22.47
C ILE A 204 5.24 2.29 -23.47
N GLU A 205 5.93 2.02 -24.57
CA GLU A 205 5.73 0.70 -25.18
C GLU A 205 6.32 -0.28 -24.16
N LYS A 206 5.48 -0.84 -23.28
CA LYS A 206 5.83 -2.11 -22.63
C LYS A 206 6.14 -3.02 -23.82
N SER A 207 7.41 -3.32 -24.03
CA SER A 207 7.88 -4.01 -25.23
C SER A 207 7.07 -5.29 -25.37
N ALA A 208 6.29 -5.39 -26.45
CA ALA A 208 5.55 -6.61 -26.74
C ALA A 208 6.53 -7.79 -26.72
N ILE A 209 6.21 -8.85 -25.99
CA ILE A 209 7.10 -9.99 -25.92
C ILE A 209 7.10 -10.69 -27.28
N LYS A 210 8.32 -10.90 -27.82
CA LYS A 210 8.53 -11.65 -29.04
C LYS A 210 8.63 -13.13 -28.71
N PHE A 211 7.88 -13.94 -29.45
CA PHE A 211 7.95 -15.39 -29.41
C PHE A 211 8.92 -15.88 -30.49
N GLU A 212 9.69 -16.90 -30.17
CA GLU A 212 10.50 -17.63 -31.15
C GLU A 212 9.59 -18.51 -32.03
N GLU A 213 8.53 -19.05 -31.43
CA GLU A 213 7.61 -19.99 -32.06
C GLU A 213 6.24 -19.34 -32.32
N PRO A 214 5.89 -19.03 -33.58
CA PRO A 214 4.63 -18.37 -33.92
C PRO A 214 3.38 -19.15 -33.48
N LEU A 215 3.45 -20.48 -33.47
CA LEU A 215 2.32 -21.32 -33.08
C LEU A 215 2.09 -21.31 -31.55
N ILE A 216 3.17 -21.16 -30.76
CA ILE A 216 3.07 -20.94 -29.31
C ILE A 216 2.46 -19.56 -29.05
N GLU A 217 2.88 -18.53 -29.78
CA GLU A 217 2.24 -17.21 -29.70
C GLU A 217 0.74 -17.29 -29.98
N GLN A 218 0.34 -17.98 -31.04
CA GLN A 218 -1.07 -18.16 -31.39
C GLN A 218 -1.86 -18.85 -30.28
N ALA A 219 -1.31 -19.89 -29.66
CA ALA A 219 -1.93 -20.58 -28.54
C ALA A 219 -2.09 -19.68 -27.31
N VAL A 220 -1.07 -18.87 -27.00
CA VAL A 220 -1.13 -17.87 -25.92
C VAL A 220 -2.22 -16.83 -26.20
N ARG A 221 -2.33 -16.34 -27.44
CA ARG A 221 -3.37 -15.38 -27.83
C ARG A 221 -4.77 -15.95 -27.64
N LEU A 222 -5.00 -17.19 -28.08
CA LEU A 222 -6.27 -17.89 -27.92
C LEU A 222 -6.62 -18.08 -26.43
N SER A 223 -5.65 -18.53 -25.62
CA SER A 223 -5.81 -18.71 -24.17
C SER A 223 -6.20 -17.40 -23.46
N LEU A 224 -5.65 -16.26 -23.91
CA LEU A 224 -5.95 -14.93 -23.36
C LEU A 224 -7.17 -14.25 -24.01
N ALA A 225 -7.82 -14.89 -24.99
CA ALA A 225 -8.83 -14.27 -25.86
C ALA A 225 -8.39 -12.92 -26.45
N LYS A 226 -7.10 -12.81 -26.84
CA LYS A 226 -6.50 -11.60 -27.42
C LYS A 226 -6.54 -11.63 -28.95
N LYS A 227 -6.87 -10.48 -29.55
CA LYS A 227 -6.75 -10.25 -31.00
C LYS A 227 -5.28 -10.12 -31.41
N GLU A 228 -4.98 -10.43 -32.68
CA GLU A 228 -3.63 -10.43 -33.26
C GLU A 228 -2.89 -9.09 -33.12
N ASN A 229 -3.61 -7.98 -33.24
CA ASN A 229 -3.05 -6.63 -33.16
C ASN A 229 -2.81 -6.11 -31.72
N LYS A 230 -3.21 -6.86 -30.68
CA LYS A 230 -2.95 -6.44 -29.29
C LYS A 230 -1.62 -7.03 -28.81
N PRO A 231 -0.77 -6.25 -28.12
CA PRO A 231 0.48 -6.78 -27.58
C PRO A 231 0.21 -7.80 -26.47
N ILE A 232 1.06 -8.83 -26.40
CA ILE A 232 1.16 -9.75 -25.27
C ILE A 232 2.21 -9.17 -24.32
N LEU A 233 1.83 -8.99 -23.07
CA LEU A 233 2.64 -8.40 -22.02
C LEU A 233 3.04 -9.49 -21.02
N GLU A 234 4.14 -9.28 -20.30
CA GLU A 234 4.64 -10.23 -19.28
C GLU A 234 3.59 -10.56 -18.21
N GLU A 235 2.79 -9.57 -17.80
CA GLU A 235 1.68 -9.74 -16.85
C GLU A 235 0.58 -10.72 -17.33
N ASP A 236 0.49 -10.97 -18.65
CA ASP A 236 -0.45 -11.94 -19.18
C ASP A 236 0.00 -13.38 -18.93
N PHE A 237 1.31 -13.64 -18.77
CA PHE A 237 1.85 -14.99 -18.58
C PHE A 237 1.36 -15.64 -17.30
N LEU A 238 1.08 -14.84 -16.27
CA LEU A 238 0.50 -15.31 -15.02
C LEU A 238 -0.90 -15.93 -15.19
N LYS A 239 -1.61 -15.58 -16.27
CA LYS A 239 -2.95 -16.10 -16.58
C LYS A 239 -2.89 -17.39 -17.42
N ILE A 240 -1.75 -17.70 -18.02
CA ILE A 240 -1.58 -18.89 -18.85
C ILE A 240 -1.45 -20.10 -17.94
N THR A 241 -2.50 -20.93 -17.96
CA THR A 241 -2.55 -22.19 -17.20
C THR A 241 -2.68 -23.41 -18.12
N LYS A 242 -3.06 -23.21 -19.38
CA LYS A 242 -3.34 -24.27 -20.34
C LYS A 242 -2.90 -23.83 -21.73
N LEU A 243 -2.26 -24.74 -22.48
CA LEU A 243 -1.88 -24.54 -23.87
C LEU A 243 -2.21 -25.79 -24.70
N TYR A 244 -2.86 -25.58 -25.83
CA TYR A 244 -3.35 -26.63 -26.71
C TYR A 244 -2.93 -26.36 -28.15
N ILE A 245 -2.12 -27.26 -28.71
CA ILE A 245 -1.57 -27.17 -30.06
C ILE A 245 -1.63 -28.56 -30.70
N CYS A 246 -2.12 -28.62 -31.93
CA CYS A 246 -2.13 -29.84 -32.72
C CYS A 246 -1.83 -29.52 -34.18
N ALA A 247 -0.83 -30.22 -34.74
CA ALA A 247 -0.39 -29.99 -36.11
C ALA A 247 -0.04 -28.50 -36.33
N ASP A 248 -0.54 -27.88 -37.38
CA ASP A 248 -0.31 -26.48 -37.73
C ASP A 248 -1.26 -25.49 -37.02
N LYS A 249 -2.07 -25.93 -36.05
CA LYS A 249 -3.11 -25.11 -35.40
C LYS A 249 -3.01 -25.10 -33.88
N ALA A 250 -3.29 -23.93 -33.32
CA ALA A 250 -3.55 -23.76 -31.89
C ALA A 250 -5.05 -23.80 -31.60
N ALA A 251 -5.41 -24.25 -30.40
CA ALA A 251 -6.78 -24.33 -29.90
C ALA A 251 -6.96 -23.48 -28.63
N LYS A 252 -8.15 -22.94 -28.42
CA LYS A 252 -8.48 -22.20 -27.19
C LYS A 252 -8.79 -23.12 -26.01
N ASP A 253 -9.28 -24.32 -26.29
CA ASP A 253 -9.72 -25.30 -25.30
C ASP A 253 -9.60 -26.73 -25.84
N ALA A 254 -9.77 -27.71 -24.95
CA ALA A 254 -9.68 -29.13 -25.28
C ALA A 254 -10.74 -29.59 -26.31
N LEU A 255 -11.92 -28.96 -26.34
CA LEU A 255 -12.98 -29.32 -27.28
C LEU A 255 -12.60 -28.93 -28.71
N GLU A 256 -12.05 -27.73 -28.88
CA GLU A 256 -11.52 -27.27 -30.16
C GLU A 256 -10.30 -28.10 -30.59
N LEU A 257 -9.41 -28.42 -29.65
CA LEU A 257 -8.26 -29.29 -29.92
C LEU A 257 -8.69 -30.66 -30.45
N ASN A 258 -9.71 -31.29 -29.84
CA ASN A 258 -10.22 -32.58 -30.29
C ASN A 258 -10.73 -32.52 -31.72
N LYS A 259 -11.48 -31.48 -32.09
CA LYS A 259 -11.94 -31.27 -33.48
C LYS A 259 -10.78 -31.09 -34.45
N ILE A 260 -9.75 -30.34 -34.06
CA ILE A 260 -8.54 -30.15 -34.87
C ILE A 260 -7.82 -31.48 -35.07
N ASN A 261 -7.68 -32.27 -34.00
CA ASN A 261 -7.03 -33.58 -34.05
C ASN A 261 -7.81 -34.56 -34.93
N GLU A 262 -9.13 -34.64 -34.79
CA GLU A 262 -10.00 -35.46 -35.65
C GLU A 262 -9.88 -35.09 -37.12
N ALA A 263 -9.92 -33.78 -37.44
CA ALA A 263 -9.73 -33.29 -38.79
C ALA A 263 -8.35 -33.68 -39.35
N ALA A 264 -7.28 -33.48 -38.57
CA ALA A 264 -5.93 -33.84 -38.96
C ALA A 264 -5.76 -35.36 -39.21
N MET A 265 -6.44 -36.20 -38.43
CA MET A 265 -6.48 -37.65 -38.66
C MET A 265 -7.23 -38.01 -39.94
N SER A 266 -8.35 -37.33 -40.24
CA SER A 266 -9.12 -37.56 -41.46
C SER A 266 -8.38 -37.19 -42.74
N GLU A 267 -7.46 -36.22 -42.68
CA GLU A 267 -6.57 -35.81 -43.78
C GLU A 267 -5.32 -36.70 -43.90
N GLY A 268 -5.37 -37.92 -43.35
CA GLY A 268 -4.30 -38.90 -43.42
C GLY A 268 -3.12 -38.64 -42.49
N GLY A 269 -3.24 -37.68 -41.54
CA GLY A 269 -2.22 -37.45 -40.54
C GLY A 269 -0.86 -37.02 -41.11
N THR A 270 -0.85 -36.30 -42.23
CA THR A 270 0.39 -35.84 -42.88
C THR A 270 0.83 -34.44 -42.47
N VAL A 271 -0.09 -33.61 -41.95
CA VAL A 271 0.19 -32.21 -41.58
C VAL A 271 0.95 -32.16 -40.26
N THR A 272 2.25 -31.88 -40.27
CA THR A 272 3.03 -31.72 -39.03
C THR A 272 3.16 -30.23 -38.72
N GLY A 273 3.08 -29.87 -37.45
CA GLY A 273 3.29 -28.49 -37.03
C GLY A 273 4.74 -28.04 -37.07
N GLY A 274 4.94 -26.72 -36.97
CA GLY A 274 6.23 -26.06 -37.19
C GLY A 274 7.09 -25.85 -35.94
N ILE A 275 6.63 -26.26 -34.74
CA ILE A 275 7.35 -25.99 -33.49
C ILE A 275 8.67 -26.76 -33.47
N LYS A 276 9.78 -26.05 -33.20
CA LYS A 276 11.13 -26.63 -33.13
C LYS A 276 11.68 -26.67 -31.70
N SER A 277 11.25 -25.74 -30.85
CA SER A 277 11.76 -25.57 -29.49
C SER A 277 10.63 -25.28 -28.50
N LEU A 278 10.82 -25.70 -27.25
CA LEU A 278 9.92 -25.37 -26.14
C LEU A 278 10.42 -24.19 -25.28
N ASN A 279 11.41 -23.43 -25.74
CA ASN A 279 11.98 -22.28 -25.01
C ASN A 279 10.96 -21.18 -24.68
N ASP A 280 9.92 -21.02 -25.49
CA ASP A 280 8.86 -20.05 -25.18
C ASP A 280 7.98 -20.50 -24.01
N ILE A 281 7.86 -21.81 -23.77
CA ILE A 281 6.96 -22.37 -22.75
C ILE A 281 7.46 -22.09 -21.33
N ILE A 282 8.78 -21.98 -21.13
CA ILE A 282 9.37 -21.69 -19.81
C ILE A 282 8.88 -20.37 -19.21
N LYS A 283 8.34 -19.48 -20.04
CA LYS A 283 7.79 -18.18 -19.63
C LYS A 283 6.47 -18.32 -18.86
N PHE A 284 5.81 -19.48 -18.90
CA PHE A 284 4.48 -19.71 -18.30
C PHE A 284 4.56 -20.52 -17.00
N GLU A 285 5.03 -19.89 -15.93
CA GLU A 285 5.26 -20.56 -14.62
C GLU A 285 3.99 -21.15 -13.97
N ASN A 286 2.80 -20.74 -14.43
CA ASN A 286 1.51 -21.22 -13.95
C ASN A 286 0.90 -22.31 -14.85
N LEU A 287 1.63 -22.78 -15.86
CA LEU A 287 1.15 -23.81 -16.78
C LEU A 287 0.91 -25.14 -16.05
N ARG A 288 -0.30 -25.67 -16.22
CA ARG A 288 -0.79 -26.92 -15.62
C ARG A 288 -1.07 -27.99 -16.67
N GLU A 289 -1.66 -27.59 -17.80
CA GLU A 289 -1.95 -28.52 -18.90
C GLU A 289 -1.20 -28.08 -20.15
N LEU A 290 -0.38 -28.99 -20.68
CA LEU A 290 0.35 -28.78 -21.91
C LEU A 290 0.02 -29.88 -22.90
N VAL A 291 -0.61 -29.52 -24.00
CA VAL A 291 -0.90 -30.45 -25.09
C VAL A 291 -0.28 -29.93 -26.37
N ILE A 292 0.75 -30.63 -26.86
CA ILE A 292 1.44 -30.31 -28.11
C ILE A 292 1.57 -31.57 -28.95
N ILE A 293 0.67 -31.71 -29.91
CA ILE A 293 0.46 -32.92 -30.69
C ILE A 293 1.02 -32.72 -32.10
N ARG A 294 1.65 -33.76 -32.66
CA ARG A 294 2.07 -33.82 -34.08
C ARG A 294 3.00 -32.66 -34.48
N GLN A 295 4.09 -32.50 -33.74
CA GLN A 295 5.19 -31.59 -34.09
C GLN A 295 6.47 -32.40 -34.35
N ASN A 296 7.58 -31.70 -34.53
CA ASN A 296 8.91 -32.28 -34.66
C ASN A 296 9.77 -32.04 -33.41
N ILE A 297 9.18 -32.17 -32.22
CA ILE A 297 9.86 -31.92 -30.94
C ILE A 297 10.55 -33.20 -30.47
N SER A 298 11.86 -33.12 -30.23
CA SER A 298 12.63 -34.19 -29.61
C SER A 298 13.20 -33.80 -28.25
N ASP A 299 13.53 -32.52 -28.06
CA ASP A 299 14.04 -31.98 -26.80
C ASP A 299 12.91 -31.42 -25.95
N ILE A 300 12.64 -32.09 -24.83
CA ILE A 300 11.67 -31.68 -23.82
C ILE A 300 12.34 -31.23 -22.52
N SER A 301 13.65 -30.97 -22.53
CA SER A 301 14.38 -30.44 -21.38
C SER A 301 13.81 -29.14 -20.80
N PRO A 302 13.21 -28.22 -21.57
CA PRO A 302 12.61 -27.00 -20.99
C PRO A 302 11.46 -27.28 -20.01
N LEU A 303 10.80 -28.45 -20.10
CA LEU A 303 9.70 -28.80 -19.21
C LEU A 303 10.13 -28.97 -17.75
N ASN A 304 11.42 -29.22 -17.48
CA ASN A 304 11.96 -29.32 -16.12
C ASN A 304 11.83 -28.01 -15.31
N LYS A 305 11.63 -26.87 -15.98
CA LYS A 305 11.44 -25.57 -15.33
C LYS A 305 10.00 -25.34 -14.86
N LEU A 306 9.05 -26.14 -15.35
CA LEU A 306 7.63 -25.95 -15.12
C LEU A 306 7.17 -26.87 -13.98
N GLN A 307 7.15 -26.34 -12.77
CA GLN A 307 6.89 -27.10 -11.53
C GLN A 307 5.39 -27.33 -11.24
N ARG A 308 4.51 -26.85 -12.12
CA ARG A 308 3.04 -26.89 -11.95
C ARG A 308 2.31 -27.77 -12.96
N LEU A 309 3.05 -28.51 -13.79
CA LEU A 309 2.45 -29.40 -14.78
C LEU A 309 1.68 -30.53 -14.09
N GLU A 310 0.41 -30.63 -14.43
CA GLU A 310 -0.56 -31.62 -13.97
C GLU A 310 -0.84 -32.65 -15.09
N LEU A 311 -0.90 -32.18 -16.34
CA LEU A 311 -1.14 -32.99 -17.53
C LEU A 311 -0.20 -32.60 -18.68
N ILE A 312 0.41 -33.61 -19.30
CA ILE A 312 1.26 -33.47 -20.49
C ILE A 312 0.78 -34.45 -21.56
N ASP A 313 0.44 -33.94 -22.75
CA ASP A 313 0.19 -34.77 -23.94
C ASP A 313 1.12 -34.30 -25.07
N LEU A 314 2.07 -35.16 -25.43
CA LEU A 314 3.09 -34.93 -26.44
C LEU A 314 3.05 -35.97 -27.55
N LYS A 315 1.88 -36.59 -27.80
CA LYS A 315 1.78 -37.66 -28.79
C LYS A 315 2.21 -37.22 -30.19
N HIS A 316 2.72 -38.17 -30.97
CA HIS A 316 3.24 -37.97 -32.32
C HIS A 316 4.38 -36.93 -32.37
N ASN A 317 5.34 -37.04 -31.47
CA ASN A 317 6.59 -36.27 -31.48
C ASN A 317 7.78 -37.23 -31.38
N PRO A 318 8.92 -36.96 -32.05
CA PRO A 318 10.08 -37.86 -32.04
C PRO A 318 10.91 -37.77 -30.74
N ILE A 319 10.25 -37.82 -29.58
CA ILE A 319 10.86 -37.78 -28.24
C ILE A 319 11.53 -39.12 -27.96
N LYS A 320 12.74 -39.09 -27.41
CA LYS A 320 13.49 -40.30 -27.00
C LYS A 320 13.77 -40.37 -25.51
N ASP A 321 13.85 -39.21 -24.87
CA ASP A 321 14.26 -39.07 -23.49
C ASP A 321 13.19 -38.30 -22.71
N VAL A 322 12.75 -38.89 -21.61
CA VAL A 322 11.75 -38.32 -20.68
C VAL A 322 12.37 -37.94 -19.32
N SER A 323 13.69 -37.99 -19.20
CA SER A 323 14.44 -37.65 -17.98
C SER A 323 14.16 -36.26 -17.43
N SER A 324 13.79 -35.32 -18.30
CA SER A 324 13.43 -33.96 -17.92
C SER A 324 12.12 -33.87 -17.13
N LEU A 325 11.28 -34.91 -17.18
CA LEU A 325 10.02 -35.01 -16.46
C LEU A 325 10.18 -35.59 -15.06
N LYS A 326 11.37 -36.08 -14.70
CA LYS A 326 11.61 -36.61 -13.36
C LYS A 326 11.25 -35.60 -12.27
N SER A 327 10.77 -36.10 -11.15
CA SER A 327 10.41 -35.28 -9.98
C SER A 327 9.32 -34.21 -10.24
N GLN A 328 8.50 -34.34 -11.29
CA GLN A 328 7.32 -33.51 -11.49
C GLN A 328 6.24 -33.82 -10.43
N GLN A 329 6.22 -33.02 -9.37
CA GLN A 329 5.45 -33.30 -8.15
C GLN A 329 3.93 -33.31 -8.33
N LEU A 330 3.44 -32.66 -9.39
CA LEU A 330 2.01 -32.47 -9.65
C LEU A 330 1.52 -33.26 -10.87
N LEU A 331 2.41 -33.84 -11.66
CA LEU A 331 2.07 -34.54 -12.90
C LEU A 331 1.30 -35.82 -12.56
N HIS A 332 0.04 -35.88 -13.02
CA HIS A 332 -0.83 -37.03 -12.82
C HIS A 332 -1.21 -37.73 -14.12
N SER A 333 -1.01 -37.08 -15.28
CA SER A 333 -1.32 -37.64 -16.58
C SER A 333 -0.23 -37.34 -17.61
N LEU A 334 0.31 -38.38 -18.25
CA LEU A 334 1.30 -38.27 -19.31
C LEU A 334 0.89 -39.10 -20.52
N CYS A 335 0.83 -38.47 -21.70
CA CYS A 335 0.67 -39.16 -22.98
C CYS A 335 1.91 -38.92 -23.85
N ILE A 336 2.61 -40.01 -24.18
CA ILE A 336 3.77 -40.04 -25.08
C ILE A 336 3.53 -41.05 -26.20
N TYR A 337 2.27 -41.20 -26.62
CA TYR A 337 1.87 -42.09 -27.69
C TYR A 337 2.58 -41.74 -29.02
N ASP A 338 3.05 -42.75 -29.74
CA ASP A 338 3.77 -42.60 -31.02
C ASP A 338 4.97 -41.65 -30.89
N THR A 339 5.81 -41.94 -29.89
CA THR A 339 7.13 -41.35 -29.68
C THR A 339 8.21 -42.44 -29.81
N HIS A 340 9.48 -42.10 -29.60
CA HIS A 340 10.61 -43.04 -29.67
C HIS A 340 11.23 -43.36 -28.31
N VAL A 341 10.49 -43.10 -27.22
CA VAL A 341 10.90 -43.39 -25.85
C VAL A 341 11.01 -44.90 -25.67
N SER A 342 12.13 -45.37 -25.12
CA SER A 342 12.38 -46.78 -24.79
C SER A 342 12.54 -47.02 -23.30
N ASP A 343 12.87 -45.99 -22.52
CA ASP A 343 13.08 -46.07 -21.08
C ASP A 343 12.21 -45.02 -20.40
N VAL A 344 11.40 -45.46 -19.43
CA VAL A 344 10.50 -44.63 -18.63
C VAL A 344 10.75 -44.78 -17.13
N SER A 345 11.88 -45.40 -16.75
CA SER A 345 12.22 -45.70 -15.35
C SER A 345 12.29 -44.45 -14.47
N GLU A 346 12.75 -43.31 -15.00
CA GLU A 346 12.81 -42.03 -14.29
C GLU A 346 11.44 -41.43 -13.98
N LEU A 347 10.36 -41.89 -14.64
CA LEU A 347 9.00 -41.49 -14.29
C LEU A 347 8.56 -42.03 -12.93
N SER A 348 9.25 -43.05 -12.37
CA SER A 348 9.03 -43.52 -11.00
C SER A 348 9.25 -42.44 -9.94
N GLU A 349 9.98 -41.36 -10.27
CA GLU A 349 10.14 -40.19 -9.42
C GLU A 349 8.96 -39.21 -9.46
N CYS A 350 7.92 -39.48 -10.25
CA CYS A 350 6.70 -38.66 -10.33
C CYS A 350 5.63 -39.23 -9.39
N PRO A 351 5.52 -38.75 -8.12
CA PRO A 351 4.74 -39.43 -7.08
C PRO A 351 3.23 -39.45 -7.33
N ARG A 352 2.73 -38.63 -8.26
CA ARG A 352 1.30 -38.48 -8.56
C ARG A 352 0.91 -39.06 -9.91
N LEU A 353 1.83 -39.67 -10.67
CA LEU A 353 1.53 -40.19 -11.99
C LEU A 353 0.55 -41.36 -11.90
N MET A 354 -0.66 -41.16 -12.41
CA MET A 354 -1.76 -42.15 -12.37
C MET A 354 -2.17 -42.62 -13.76
N ASN A 355 -2.02 -41.75 -14.77
CA ASN A 355 -2.38 -42.07 -16.16
C ASN A 355 -1.15 -41.97 -17.05
N LEU A 356 -0.84 -43.05 -17.75
CA LEU A 356 0.29 -43.11 -18.67
C LEU A 356 -0.14 -43.77 -19.98
N ASP A 357 0.13 -43.11 -21.10
CA ASP A 357 -0.02 -43.70 -22.43
C ASP A 357 1.36 -43.78 -23.12
N ILE A 358 1.81 -45.02 -23.32
CA ILE A 358 3.05 -45.44 -23.97
C ILE A 358 2.78 -46.19 -25.28
N GLY A 359 1.57 -46.10 -25.84
CA GLY A 359 1.28 -46.76 -27.11
C GLY A 359 2.21 -46.30 -28.24
N LYS A 360 2.56 -47.20 -29.16
CA LYS A 360 3.53 -46.94 -30.24
C LYS A 360 4.89 -46.38 -29.79
N THR A 361 5.29 -46.60 -28.55
CA THR A 361 6.66 -46.31 -28.09
C THR A 361 7.58 -47.52 -28.30
N ASN A 362 8.86 -47.35 -28.00
CA ASN A 362 9.86 -48.41 -28.03
C ASN A 362 10.00 -49.15 -26.68
N VAL A 363 9.12 -48.87 -25.71
CA VAL A 363 9.04 -49.63 -24.46
C VAL A 363 8.57 -51.05 -24.79
N ASP A 364 9.32 -52.06 -24.36
CA ASP A 364 9.10 -53.46 -24.75
C ASP A 364 8.89 -54.44 -23.57
N THR A 365 9.05 -53.97 -22.33
CA THR A 365 8.83 -54.77 -21.13
C THR A 365 8.19 -53.99 -19.97
N PHE A 366 7.41 -54.66 -19.11
CA PHE A 366 6.91 -54.08 -17.87
C PHE A 366 8.02 -53.76 -16.85
N ASN A 367 9.21 -54.34 -17.01
CA ASN A 367 10.36 -53.99 -16.17
C ASN A 367 10.75 -52.50 -16.31
N ASP A 368 10.53 -51.88 -17.48
CA ASP A 368 10.79 -50.46 -17.70
C ASP A 368 9.81 -49.55 -16.95
N LEU A 369 8.64 -50.09 -16.58
CA LEU A 369 7.59 -49.42 -15.82
C LEU A 369 7.75 -49.60 -14.30
N LYS A 370 8.82 -50.24 -13.84
CA LYS A 370 9.03 -50.54 -12.43
C LYS A 370 9.06 -49.27 -11.57
N GLY A 371 8.37 -49.31 -10.43
CA GLY A 371 8.27 -48.18 -9.49
C GLY A 371 7.13 -47.21 -9.80
N LEU A 372 6.38 -47.42 -10.89
CA LEU A 372 5.16 -46.69 -11.22
C LEU A 372 3.93 -47.27 -10.51
N ASP A 373 4.05 -47.53 -9.21
CA ASP A 373 3.09 -48.32 -8.43
C ASP A 373 1.71 -47.62 -8.29
N ASN A 374 1.65 -46.31 -8.54
CA ASN A 374 0.44 -45.49 -8.46
C ASN A 374 -0.37 -45.45 -9.77
N LEU A 375 0.08 -46.11 -10.84
CA LEU A 375 -0.64 -46.16 -12.10
C LEU A 375 -2.03 -46.78 -11.91
N GLN A 376 -3.03 -46.05 -12.40
CA GLN A 376 -4.44 -46.45 -12.46
C GLN A 376 -4.85 -46.76 -13.90
N SER A 377 -4.36 -45.96 -14.86
CA SER A 377 -4.66 -46.14 -16.28
C SER A 377 -3.38 -46.28 -17.11
N LEU A 378 -3.29 -47.35 -17.90
CA LEU A 378 -2.18 -47.61 -18.81
C LEU A 378 -2.69 -47.82 -20.24
N GLY A 379 -2.28 -46.92 -21.13
CA GLY A 379 -2.40 -47.06 -22.58
C GLY A 379 -1.13 -47.64 -23.16
N MET A 380 -1.24 -48.70 -23.94
CA MET A 380 -0.10 -49.38 -24.58
C MET A 380 -0.45 -49.93 -25.96
N GLN A 381 -1.41 -49.28 -26.63
CA GLN A 381 -1.84 -49.62 -27.98
C GLN A 381 -0.64 -49.71 -28.93
N ASP A 382 -0.54 -50.79 -29.70
CA ASP A 382 0.50 -50.97 -30.71
C ASP A 382 1.93 -50.76 -30.14
N SER A 383 2.13 -51.11 -28.87
CA SER A 383 3.42 -51.04 -28.19
C SER A 383 4.31 -52.22 -28.58
N SER A 384 5.60 -52.11 -28.25
CA SER A 384 6.58 -53.19 -28.48
C SER A 384 6.50 -54.30 -27.43
N ILE A 385 5.66 -54.15 -26.41
CA ILE A 385 5.47 -55.16 -25.35
C ILE A 385 4.86 -56.43 -25.94
N ARG A 386 5.47 -57.58 -25.60
CA ARG A 386 5.10 -58.91 -26.11
C ARG A 386 4.58 -59.86 -25.03
N SER A 387 4.74 -59.51 -23.76
CA SER A 387 4.33 -60.29 -22.60
C SER A 387 3.77 -59.38 -21.52
N LEU A 388 2.79 -59.88 -20.76
CA LEU A 388 2.27 -59.21 -19.55
C LEU A 388 3.06 -59.58 -18.30
N GLU A 389 4.13 -60.36 -18.42
CA GLU A 389 5.03 -60.66 -17.29
C GLU A 389 5.55 -59.37 -16.65
N GLY A 390 5.38 -59.25 -15.33
CA GLY A 390 5.75 -58.08 -14.55
C GLY A 390 4.61 -57.09 -14.29
N ILE A 391 3.44 -57.25 -14.93
CA ILE A 391 2.27 -56.39 -14.70
C ILE A 391 1.75 -56.46 -13.26
N GLU A 392 1.99 -57.57 -12.56
CA GLU A 392 1.65 -57.73 -11.15
C GLU A 392 2.35 -56.73 -10.23
N GLY A 393 3.43 -56.09 -10.71
CA GLY A 393 4.12 -54.98 -10.05
C GLY A 393 3.30 -53.68 -10.00
N HIS A 394 2.16 -53.60 -10.70
CA HIS A 394 1.30 -52.41 -10.79
C HIS A 394 -0.10 -52.69 -10.20
N PRO A 395 -0.21 -52.94 -8.88
CA PRO A 395 -1.45 -53.45 -8.27
C PRO A 395 -2.61 -52.45 -8.26
N ASN A 396 -2.36 -51.17 -8.54
CA ASN A 396 -3.35 -50.10 -8.56
C ASN A 396 -3.99 -49.88 -9.94
N LEU A 397 -3.59 -50.65 -10.97
CA LEU A 397 -4.18 -50.55 -12.29
C LEU A 397 -5.67 -50.88 -12.25
N THR A 398 -6.48 -49.94 -12.74
CA THR A 398 -7.92 -50.06 -12.90
C THR A 398 -8.32 -50.15 -14.36
N ASN A 399 -7.56 -49.52 -15.26
CA ASN A 399 -7.86 -49.47 -16.68
C ASN A 399 -6.62 -49.84 -17.50
N LEU A 400 -6.77 -50.79 -18.41
CA LEU A 400 -5.71 -51.20 -19.33
C LEU A 400 -6.22 -51.15 -20.76
N TYR A 401 -5.55 -50.34 -21.60
CA TYR A 401 -5.91 -50.16 -23.00
C TYR A 401 -4.77 -50.67 -23.89
N MET A 402 -4.97 -51.85 -24.50
CA MET A 402 -3.91 -52.54 -25.26
C MET A 402 -4.37 -53.15 -26.61
N PRO A 403 -5.16 -52.44 -27.45
CA PRO A 403 -5.46 -52.91 -28.79
C PRO A 403 -4.20 -52.96 -29.67
N LYS A 404 -4.24 -53.78 -30.73
CA LYS A 404 -3.13 -54.00 -31.66
C LYS A 404 -1.82 -54.45 -31.00
N THR A 405 -1.89 -55.15 -29.87
CA THR A 405 -0.72 -55.78 -29.26
C THR A 405 -0.52 -57.20 -29.77
N HIS A 406 0.68 -57.74 -29.58
CA HIS A 406 1.01 -59.14 -29.93
C HIS A 406 1.09 -60.05 -28.70
N ILE A 407 0.41 -59.64 -27.62
CA ILE A 407 0.34 -60.37 -26.36
C ILE A 407 -0.56 -61.59 -26.56
N LYS A 408 -0.08 -62.77 -26.19
CA LYS A 408 -0.83 -64.03 -26.29
C LYS A 408 -1.30 -64.57 -24.96
N ASP A 409 -0.53 -64.35 -23.90
CA ASP A 409 -0.89 -64.81 -22.57
C ASP A 409 -1.55 -63.68 -21.79
N LEU A 410 -2.85 -63.82 -21.54
CA LEU A 410 -3.65 -62.86 -20.77
C LEU A 410 -3.77 -63.25 -19.29
N SER A 411 -3.25 -64.41 -18.89
CA SER A 411 -3.38 -64.93 -17.52
C SER A 411 -2.78 -64.00 -16.45
N PRO A 412 -1.72 -63.20 -16.69
CA PRO A 412 -1.22 -62.26 -15.68
C PRO A 412 -2.25 -61.21 -15.21
N LEU A 413 -3.25 -60.88 -16.04
CA LEU A 413 -4.32 -59.93 -15.67
C LEU A 413 -5.16 -60.42 -14.48
N LEU A 414 -5.23 -61.74 -14.25
CA LEU A 414 -5.97 -62.33 -13.13
C LEU A 414 -5.37 -61.93 -11.75
N SER A 415 -4.11 -61.50 -11.74
CA SER A 415 -3.42 -61.07 -10.51
C SER A 415 -3.85 -59.67 -10.03
N LEU A 416 -4.38 -58.84 -10.93
CA LEU A 416 -4.73 -57.45 -10.68
C LEU A 416 -6.13 -57.34 -10.07
N LYS A 417 -6.20 -57.14 -8.75
CA LYS A 417 -7.47 -57.15 -7.98
C LYS A 417 -8.31 -55.88 -8.15
N ASN A 418 -7.70 -54.80 -8.59
CA ASN A 418 -8.35 -53.49 -8.77
C ASN A 418 -8.73 -53.23 -10.22
N LEU A 419 -8.44 -54.17 -11.13
CA LEU A 419 -8.74 -54.01 -12.54
C LEU A 419 -10.26 -53.89 -12.71
N MET A 420 -10.69 -52.90 -13.48
CA MET A 420 -12.10 -52.63 -13.74
C MET A 420 -12.41 -52.77 -15.23
N GLU A 421 -11.50 -52.31 -16.10
CA GLU A 421 -11.71 -52.33 -17.54
C GLU A 421 -10.44 -52.71 -18.29
N VAL A 422 -10.58 -53.61 -19.26
CA VAL A 422 -9.54 -53.98 -20.21
C VAL A 422 -10.07 -53.81 -21.62
N VAL A 423 -9.36 -53.04 -22.43
CA VAL A 423 -9.65 -52.90 -23.86
C VAL A 423 -8.63 -53.69 -24.66
N LEU A 424 -9.14 -54.66 -25.42
CA LEU A 424 -8.37 -55.59 -26.24
C LEU A 424 -8.66 -55.37 -27.73
N ASP A 425 -7.74 -55.84 -28.55
CA ASP A 425 -7.99 -56.02 -29.98
C ASP A 425 -9.00 -57.17 -30.20
N GLU A 426 -9.87 -57.04 -31.19
CA GLU A 426 -10.81 -58.11 -31.57
C GLU A 426 -10.11 -59.46 -31.81
N SER A 427 -8.86 -59.47 -32.29
CA SER A 427 -8.09 -60.71 -32.51
C SER A 427 -7.81 -61.52 -31.24
N LEU A 428 -7.90 -60.90 -30.04
CA LEU A 428 -7.67 -61.54 -28.76
C LEU A 428 -8.95 -62.11 -28.13
N ARG A 429 -10.13 -61.96 -28.76
CA ARG A 429 -11.41 -62.43 -28.20
C ARG A 429 -11.38 -63.90 -27.80
N ILE A 430 -10.90 -64.77 -28.68
CA ILE A 430 -10.87 -66.22 -28.43
C ILE A 430 -9.97 -66.55 -27.23
N GLU A 431 -8.81 -65.90 -27.14
CA GLU A 431 -7.88 -66.14 -26.04
C GLU A 431 -8.39 -65.56 -24.73
N ALA A 432 -9.07 -64.41 -24.78
CA ALA A 432 -9.74 -63.80 -23.62
C ALA A 432 -10.86 -64.72 -23.10
N GLU A 433 -11.74 -65.22 -23.97
CA GLU A 433 -12.82 -66.15 -23.60
C GLU A 433 -12.29 -67.47 -23.03
N LYS A 434 -11.12 -67.93 -23.51
CA LYS A 434 -10.45 -69.14 -23.00
C LYS A 434 -9.76 -68.90 -21.65
N THR A 435 -9.17 -67.73 -21.45
CA THR A 435 -8.42 -67.37 -20.24
C THR A 435 -9.38 -66.96 -19.11
N PHE A 436 -10.49 -66.30 -19.45
CA PHE A 436 -11.40 -65.66 -18.52
C PHE A 436 -12.79 -66.32 -18.56
N GLU A 437 -13.04 -67.29 -17.68
CA GLU A 437 -14.39 -67.85 -17.50
C GLU A 437 -15.29 -66.89 -16.70
N GLN A 438 -14.80 -66.40 -15.56
CA GLN A 438 -15.43 -65.39 -14.72
C GLN A 438 -14.37 -64.44 -14.18
N VAL A 439 -14.44 -63.17 -14.57
CA VAL A 439 -13.54 -62.12 -14.10
C VAL A 439 -14.35 -60.97 -13.49
N HIS A 440 -13.70 -60.20 -12.60
CA HIS A 440 -14.32 -59.08 -11.89
C HIS A 440 -14.27 -57.76 -12.68
N PHE A 441 -13.56 -57.74 -13.82
CA PHE A 441 -13.42 -56.58 -14.71
C PHE A 441 -14.19 -56.78 -16.01
N SER A 442 -14.55 -55.68 -16.67
CA SER A 442 -15.14 -55.69 -18.00
C SER A 442 -14.08 -55.76 -19.08
N ILE A 443 -14.37 -56.51 -20.15
CA ILE A 443 -13.52 -56.59 -21.34
C ILE A 443 -14.30 -55.97 -22.51
N THR A 444 -13.68 -54.98 -23.14
CA THR A 444 -14.17 -54.34 -24.37
C THR A 444 -13.23 -54.69 -25.52
N PHE A 445 -13.77 -54.94 -26.70
CA PHE A 445 -12.99 -55.23 -27.90
C PHE A 445 -13.12 -54.07 -28.90
N GLN A 446 -12.01 -53.67 -29.52
CA GLN A 446 -11.93 -52.61 -30.52
C GLN A 446 -11.26 -53.05 -31.82
#